data_AF-A0A6N1VHX1-F1
#
_entry.id   AF-A0A6N1VHX1-F1
#
_cell.length_a   1.000
_cell.length_b   1.000
_cell.length_c   1.000
_cell.angle_alpha   90.00
_cell.angle_beta   90.00
_cell.angle_gamma   90.00
#
_symmetry.space_group_name_H-M   'P 1'
#
loop_
_entity.id
_entity.type
_entity.pdbx_description
1 polymer ?
#
loop_
_entity_poly.entity_id
_entity_poly.type
_entity_poly.pdbx_seq_one_letter_code
_entity_poly.pdbx_strand_id
1 'polypeptide(L)'
;MGILARIADRMDRQSHLMDAMMDRLEVDREALAMDTCGARLEAAARSCLMCRDSEECGRWLDGKDDTAPTFCPNIQVFELHRK
;
A
#
# COMPACT_ATOMS: atom_id res chain seq x y z
N MET A 1 1.31 26.67 4.72
CA MET A 1 1.69 25.47 3.96
C MET A 1 0.67 25.28 2.83
N GLY A 2 1.10 25.29 1.57
CA GLY A 2 0.22 25.36 0.39
C GLY A 2 -0.44 24.02 0.04
N ILE A 3 -1.45 24.05 -0.85
CA ILE A 3 -2.19 22.84 -1.27
C ILE A 3 -1.27 21.81 -1.92
N LEU A 4 -0.35 22.25 -2.80
CA LEU A 4 0.59 21.36 -3.48
C LEU A 4 1.52 20.61 -2.51
N ALA A 5 2.00 21.30 -1.47
CA ALA A 5 2.86 20.69 -0.46
C ALA A 5 2.10 19.62 0.34
N ARG A 6 0.84 19.85 0.69
CA ARG A 6 0.00 18.82 1.33
C ARG A 6 -0.24 17.60 0.46
N ILE A 7 -0.36 17.79 -0.86
CA ILE A 7 -0.52 16.70 -1.82
C ILE A 7 0.78 15.89 -1.89
N ALA A 8 1.93 16.56 -2.00
CA ALA A 8 3.23 15.92 -2.02
C ALA A 8 3.50 15.11 -0.73
N ASP A 9 3.26 15.69 0.45
CA ASP A 9 3.42 14.99 1.73
C ASP A 9 2.53 13.75 1.86
N ARG A 10 1.33 13.82 1.26
CA ARG A 10 0.42 12.67 1.21
C ARG A 10 0.94 11.59 0.27
N MET A 11 1.42 11.97 -0.91
CA MET A 11 1.99 11.04 -1.88
C MET A 11 3.19 10.31 -1.28
N ASP A 12 4.12 11.06 -0.69
CA ASP A 12 5.34 10.54 -0.06
C ASP A 12 5.01 9.56 1.08
N ARG A 13 4.13 9.96 2.01
CA ARG A 13 3.68 9.09 3.09
C ARG A 13 3.03 7.80 2.58
N GLN A 14 2.12 7.91 1.60
CA GLN A 14 1.40 6.74 1.11
C GLN A 14 2.31 5.81 0.29
N SER A 15 3.28 6.33 -0.47
CA SER A 15 4.26 5.49 -1.14
C SER A 15 5.10 4.71 -0.14
N HIS A 16 5.57 5.34 0.93
CA HIS A 16 6.35 4.65 1.97
C HIS A 16 5.54 3.57 2.70
N LEU A 17 4.27 3.86 3.04
CA LEU A 17 3.40 2.88 3.69
C LEU A 17 3.09 1.70 2.76
N MET A 18 2.78 1.96 1.49
CA MET A 18 2.50 0.88 0.52
C MET A 18 3.72 -0.01 0.30
N ASP A 19 4.90 0.59 0.17
CA ASP A 19 6.17 -0.11 0.02
C ASP A 19 6.44 -1.04 1.20
N ALA A 20 6.34 -0.52 2.42
CA ALA A 20 6.53 -1.30 3.64
C ALA A 20 5.47 -2.42 3.81
N MET A 21 4.22 -2.18 3.41
CA MET A 21 3.20 -3.23 3.42
C MET A 21 3.54 -4.36 2.44
N MET A 22 3.96 -4.02 1.21
CA MET A 22 4.33 -5.02 0.21
C MET A 22 5.55 -5.83 0.65
N ASP A 23 6.53 -5.20 1.30
CA ASP A 23 7.67 -5.92 1.87
C ASP A 23 7.26 -6.87 2.99
N ARG A 24 6.48 -6.37 3.97
CA ARG A 24 6.05 -7.17 5.12
C ARG A 24 5.16 -8.36 4.71
N LEU A 25 4.34 -8.19 3.69
CA LEU A 25 3.47 -9.25 3.15
C LEU A 25 4.16 -10.10 2.08
N GLU A 26 5.45 -9.88 1.81
CA GLU A 26 6.24 -10.64 0.84
C GLU A 26 5.61 -10.65 -0.56
N VAL A 27 5.08 -9.49 -0.97
CA VAL A 27 4.41 -9.34 -2.27
C VAL A 27 5.42 -9.45 -3.41
N ASP A 28 5.09 -10.28 -4.40
CA ASP A 28 5.72 -10.30 -5.71
C ASP A 28 5.40 -9.02 -6.49
N ARG A 29 6.23 -8.01 -6.26
CA ARG A 29 6.15 -6.70 -6.92
C ARG A 29 6.26 -6.83 -8.44
N GLU A 30 7.07 -7.76 -8.94
CA GLU A 30 7.23 -7.97 -10.39
C GLU A 30 5.97 -8.59 -10.98
N ALA A 31 5.42 -9.64 -10.36
CA ALA A 31 4.15 -10.23 -10.81
C ALA A 31 3.01 -9.22 -10.74
N LEU A 32 2.90 -8.45 -9.66
CA LEU A 32 1.86 -7.42 -9.50
C LEU A 32 2.01 -6.29 -10.54
N ALA A 33 3.25 -5.90 -10.89
CA ALA A 33 3.51 -4.90 -11.93
C ALA A 33 3.17 -5.41 -13.34
N MET A 34 3.22 -6.72 -13.57
CA MET A 34 2.89 -7.34 -14.85
C MET A 34 1.41 -7.73 -14.95
N ASP A 35 0.70 -7.87 -13.82
CA ASP A 35 -0.72 -8.22 -13.80
C ASP A 35 -1.56 -7.15 -14.52
N THR A 36 -2.35 -7.63 -15.48
CA THR A 36 -3.26 -6.82 -16.28
C THR A 36 -2.51 -5.65 -16.94
N CYS A 37 -1.31 -5.93 -17.46
CA CYS A 37 -0.42 -4.93 -18.08
C CYS A 37 -0.14 -3.73 -17.15
N GLY A 38 -0.01 -3.97 -15.84
CA GLY A 38 0.27 -2.95 -14.83
C GLY A 38 -0.96 -2.22 -14.28
N ALA A 39 -2.15 -2.45 -14.85
CA ALA A 39 -3.38 -1.80 -14.38
C ALA A 39 -3.71 -2.18 -12.92
N ARG A 40 -3.31 -3.37 -12.47
CA ARG A 40 -3.56 -3.78 -11.08
C ARG A 40 -2.72 -2.99 -10.09
N LEU A 41 -1.42 -2.82 -10.37
CA LEU A 41 -0.53 -2.01 -9.55
C LEU A 41 -0.97 -0.53 -9.53
N GLU A 42 -1.37 0.02 -10.69
CA GLU A 42 -1.90 1.38 -10.76
C GLU A 42 -3.15 1.56 -9.88
N ALA A 43 -4.09 0.62 -9.96
CA ALA A 43 -5.32 0.65 -9.15
C ALA A 43 -5.00 0.56 -7.65
N ALA A 44 -4.07 -0.32 -7.25
CA ALA A 44 -3.62 -0.44 -5.88
C ALA A 44 -2.93 0.84 -5.37
N ALA A 45 -2.05 1.44 -6.18
CA ALA A 45 -1.38 2.69 -5.84
C ALA A 45 -2.38 3.84 -5.67
N ARG A 46 -3.36 3.98 -6.58
CA ARG A 46 -4.41 4.99 -6.47
C ARG A 46 -5.31 4.77 -5.26
N SER A 47 -5.64 3.52 -4.96
CA SER A 47 -6.40 3.12 -3.78
C SER A 47 -5.65 3.50 -2.50
N CYS A 48 -4.36 3.17 -2.39
CA CYS A 48 -3.53 3.55 -1.26
C CYS A 48 -3.41 5.08 -1.13
N LEU A 49 -3.15 5.79 -2.24
CA LEU A 49 -3.06 7.25 -2.25
C LEU A 49 -4.34 7.93 -1.74
N MET A 50 -5.52 7.31 -1.86
CA MET A 50 -6.79 7.84 -1.37
C MET A 50 -7.25 7.26 -0.03
N CYS A 51 -6.54 6.26 0.51
CA CYS A 51 -6.85 5.62 1.79
C CYS A 51 -6.81 6.59 2.98
N ARG A 52 -7.78 6.48 3.90
CA ARG A 52 -7.89 7.34 5.09
C ARG A 52 -7.21 6.75 6.33
N ASP A 53 -6.89 5.46 6.28
CA ASP A 53 -6.42 4.69 7.43
C ASP A 53 -4.88 4.59 7.48
N SER A 54 -4.17 5.64 7.01
CA SER A 54 -2.70 5.64 6.95
C SER A 54 -2.04 5.57 8.33
N GLU A 55 -2.70 6.08 9.37
CA GLU A 55 -2.22 5.95 10.76
C GLU A 55 -2.36 4.52 11.29
N GLU A 56 -3.42 3.82 10.91
CA GLU A 56 -3.61 2.41 11.25
C GLU A 56 -2.63 1.51 10.49
N CYS A 57 -2.36 1.85 9.22
CA CYS A 57 -1.30 1.25 8.43
C CYS A 57 0.06 1.33 9.13
N GLY A 58 0.46 2.52 9.59
CA GLY A 58 1.70 2.69 10.35
C GLY A 58 1.73 1.86 11.63
N ARG A 59 0.64 1.88 12.42
CA ARG A 59 0.54 1.07 13.65
C ARG A 59 0.66 -0.43 13.38
N TRP A 60 0.07 -0.93 12.30
CA TRP A 60 0.19 -2.33 11.92
C TRP A 60 1.62 -2.67 11.50
N LEU A 61 2.26 -1.82 10.68
CA LEU A 61 3.65 -1.97 10.26
C LEU A 61 4.65 -1.97 11.42
N ASP A 62 4.39 -1.18 12.47
CA ASP A 62 5.21 -1.15 13.70
C ASP A 62 4.90 -2.33 14.65
N GLY A 63 3.75 -2.99 14.47
CA GLY A 63 3.28 -4.08 15.30
C GLY A 63 3.97 -5.41 15.02
N LYS A 64 3.81 -6.38 15.94
CA LYS A 64 4.36 -7.76 15.82
C LYS A 64 3.35 -8.80 15.32
N ASP A 65 2.13 -8.38 15.01
CA ASP A 65 1.08 -9.28 14.53
C ASP A 65 1.27 -9.54 13.03
N ASP A 66 1.52 -10.80 12.66
CA ASP A 66 1.69 -11.21 11.26
C ASP A 66 0.36 -11.41 10.53
N THR A 67 -0.76 -11.19 11.21
CA THR A 67 -2.09 -11.27 10.60
C THR A 67 -2.30 -10.14 9.59
N ALA A 68 -2.78 -10.51 8.41
CA ALA A 68 -3.15 -9.59 7.34
C ALA A 68 -4.20 -8.55 7.83
N PRO A 69 -3.97 -7.24 7.60
CA PRO A 69 -4.87 -6.19 8.09
C PRO A 69 -6.15 -6.12 7.29
N THR A 70 -7.29 -6.14 7.97
CA THR A 70 -8.63 -6.03 7.36
C THR A 70 -9.00 -4.61 6.95
N PHE A 71 -8.35 -3.58 7.51
CA PHE A 71 -8.57 -2.17 7.14
C PHE A 71 -7.97 -1.82 5.77
N CYS A 72 -6.95 -2.55 5.30
CA CYS A 72 -6.23 -2.16 4.10
C CYS A 72 -7.04 -2.48 2.84
N PRO A 73 -7.36 -1.49 1.99
CA PRO A 73 -8.17 -1.71 0.78
C PRO A 73 -7.44 -2.56 -0.27
N ASN A 74 -6.13 -2.71 -0.17
CA ASN A 74 -5.31 -3.48 -1.10
C ASN A 74 -4.96 -4.88 -0.57
N ILE A 75 -5.44 -5.28 0.61
CA ILE A 75 -4.96 -6.53 1.25
C ILE A 75 -5.19 -7.76 0.37
N GLN A 76 -6.36 -7.85 -0.27
CA GLN A 76 -6.66 -8.97 -1.16
C GLN A 76 -5.74 -8.99 -2.38
N VAL A 77 -5.38 -7.83 -2.93
CA VAL A 77 -4.45 -7.74 -4.06
C VAL A 77 -3.05 -8.20 -3.63
N PHE A 78 -2.60 -7.78 -2.44
CA PHE A 78 -1.28 -8.16 -1.92
C PHE A 78 -1.20 -9.65 -1.62
N GLU A 79 -2.20 -10.24 -0.97
CA GLU A 79 -2.25 -11.68 -0.69
C GLU A 79 -2.28 -12.52 -1.98
N LEU A 80 -3.00 -12.09 -3.01
CA LEU A 80 -3.02 -12.77 -4.32
C LEU A 80 -1.65 -12.80 -5.01
N HIS A 81 -0.73 -11.91 -4.62
CA HIS A 81 0.60 -11.78 -5.20
C HIS A 81 1.71 -12.12 -4.20
N ARG A 82 1.42 -12.76 -3.07
CA ARG A 82 2.44 -13.14 -2.08
C ARG A 82 3.35 -14.27 -2.61
N LYS A 83 4.66 -14.19 -2.32
CA LYS A 83 5.65 -15.25 -2.60
C LYS A 83 5.75 -16.29 -1.50
#